data_AF-A0A1M7HVM5-F1
#
_entry.id   AF-A0A1M7HVM5-F1
#
_cell.length_a   1.000
_cell.length_b   1.000
_cell.length_c   1.000
_cell.angle_alpha   90.00
_cell.angle_beta   90.00
_cell.angle_gamma   90.00
#
_symmetry.space_group_name_H-M   'P 1'
#
loop_
_entity.id
_entity.type
_entity.pdbx_description
1 polymer ?
#
loop_
_entity_poly.entity_id
_entity_poly.type
_entity_poly.pdbx_seq_one_letter_code
_entity_poly.pdbx_strand_id
1 'polypeptide(L)'
;MVMTLYSHYFEAADLMRENYEKLKTKRKKARKLSRNDEVQSRIYFFSWLGFLAVTCEGFKGVNMRRLLMDERPGEFKELLPLSNALGKLINTHWHPLRDFRNNVFHLRDSPEKIRKFFSKDADRLTWARELHDALEGFFSSYRILCEVHYFMNNRKGELDIGGDLFRHSLRS
;
A
#
# COMPACT_ATOMS: atom_id res chain seq x y z
N MET A 1 6.53 -0.52 14.28
CA MET A 1 6.99 0.16 13.04
C MET A 1 6.54 -0.55 11.77
N VAL A 2 6.93 -1.82 11.49
CA VAL A 2 6.42 -2.52 10.28
C VAL A 2 4.91 -2.76 10.33
N MET A 3 4.38 -3.24 11.46
CA MET A 3 2.93 -3.40 11.63
C MET A 3 2.18 -2.06 11.59
N THR A 4 2.80 -0.98 12.07
CA THR A 4 2.27 0.38 11.95
C THR A 4 2.20 0.83 10.48
N LEU A 5 3.25 0.54 9.71
CA LEU A 5 3.30 0.82 8.27
C LEU A 5 2.17 0.09 7.53
N TYR A 6 1.95 -1.16 7.90
CA TYR A 6 0.86 -1.98 7.39
C TYR A 6 -0.52 -1.39 7.77
N SER A 7 -0.82 -1.26 9.06
CA SER A 7 -2.18 -0.94 9.53
C SER A 7 -2.61 0.50 9.24
N HIS A 8 -1.68 1.46 9.29
CA HIS A 8 -2.04 2.87 9.13
C HIS A 8 -1.93 3.38 7.70
N TYR A 9 -1.12 2.73 6.85
CA TYR A 9 -0.86 3.23 5.49
C TYR A 9 -1.21 2.21 4.41
N PHE A 10 -0.75 0.96 4.54
CA PHE A 10 -1.06 -0.04 3.52
C PHE A 10 -2.54 -0.43 3.51
N GLU A 11 -3.15 -0.71 4.66
CA GLU A 11 -4.59 -1.03 4.72
C GLU A 11 -5.45 0.13 4.18
N ALA A 12 -5.06 1.37 4.46
CA ALA A 12 -5.70 2.55 3.86
C ALA A 12 -5.52 2.57 2.33
N ALA A 13 -4.32 2.28 1.82
CA ALA A 13 -4.08 2.18 0.38
C ALA A 13 -4.97 1.11 -0.27
N ASP A 14 -5.10 -0.06 0.38
CA ASP A 14 -5.85 -1.19 -0.15
C ASP A 14 -7.36 -0.90 -0.18
N LEU A 15 -7.92 -0.37 0.91
CA LEU A 15 -9.32 0.07 0.95
C LEU A 15 -9.63 1.10 -0.15
N MET A 16 -8.74 2.06 -0.39
CA MET A 16 -8.91 3.05 -1.45
C MET A 16 -8.85 2.42 -2.84
N ARG A 17 -7.94 1.47 -3.06
CA ARG A 17 -7.82 0.72 -4.33
C ARG A 17 -9.09 -0.08 -4.62
N GLU A 18 -9.59 -0.81 -3.64
CA GLU A 18 -10.81 -1.62 -3.78
C GLU A 18 -12.01 -0.77 -4.17
N ASN A 19 -12.23 0.35 -3.46
CA ASN A 19 -13.35 1.25 -3.74
C ASN A 19 -13.24 1.89 -5.13
N TYR A 20 -12.02 2.23 -5.54
CA TYR A 20 -11.76 2.67 -6.90
C TYR A 20 -12.12 1.59 -7.95
N GLU A 21 -11.69 0.34 -7.74
CA GLU A 21 -11.98 -0.77 -8.67
C GLU A 21 -13.47 -1.12 -8.73
N LYS A 22 -14.19 -1.04 -7.60
CA LYS A 22 -15.65 -1.20 -7.55
C LYS A 22 -16.34 -0.16 -8.45
N LEU A 23 -15.97 1.11 -8.35
CA LEU A 23 -16.52 2.19 -9.18
C LEU A 23 -16.09 2.07 -10.65
N LYS A 24 -14.86 1.65 -10.93
CA LYS A 24 -14.38 1.38 -12.29
C LYS A 24 -15.18 0.26 -12.94
N THR A 25 -15.48 -0.80 -12.19
CA THR A 25 -16.32 -1.92 -12.64
C THR A 25 -17.77 -1.46 -12.88
N LYS A 26 -18.33 -0.66 -11.97
CA LYS A 26 -19.65 -0.04 -12.15
C LYS A 26 -19.72 0.78 -13.44
N ARG A 27 -18.70 1.61 -13.72
CA ARG A 27 -18.60 2.40 -14.96
C ARG A 27 -18.60 1.53 -16.22
N LYS A 28 -17.85 0.42 -16.21
CA LYS A 28 -17.83 -0.55 -17.33
C LYS A 28 -19.20 -1.15 -17.60
N LYS A 29 -19.99 -1.43 -16.55
CA LYS A 29 -21.34 -2.01 -16.66
C LYS A 29 -22.41 -1.00 -17.07
N ALA A 30 -22.41 0.20 -16.49
CA ALA A 30 -23.52 1.16 -16.61
C ALA A 30 -23.37 2.20 -17.74
N ARG A 31 -22.30 2.12 -18.56
CA ARG A 31 -21.85 3.13 -19.55
C ARG A 31 -21.54 4.53 -18.99
N LYS A 32 -22.19 4.99 -17.92
CA LYS A 32 -21.95 6.29 -17.26
C LYS A 32 -22.06 6.18 -15.73
N LEU A 33 -21.23 6.93 -15.02
CA LEU A 33 -21.28 7.08 -13.57
C LEU A 33 -22.13 8.29 -13.18
N SER A 34 -22.68 8.29 -11.96
CA SER A 34 -23.26 9.51 -11.39
C SER A 34 -22.15 10.54 -11.13
N ARG A 35 -22.50 11.83 -11.06
CA ARG A 35 -21.52 12.88 -10.69
C ARG A 35 -20.85 12.59 -9.34
N ASN A 36 -21.61 12.05 -8.39
CA ASN A 36 -21.07 11.66 -7.09
C ASN A 36 -20.06 10.51 -7.20
N ASP A 37 -20.39 9.47 -7.97
CA ASP A 37 -19.48 8.35 -8.22
C ASP A 37 -18.20 8.80 -8.95
N GLU A 38 -18.27 9.79 -9.84
CA GLU A 38 -17.09 10.34 -10.52
C GLU A 38 -16.16 11.06 -9.53
N VAL A 39 -16.73 11.85 -8.62
CA VAL A 39 -15.98 12.53 -7.55
C VAL A 39 -15.35 11.50 -6.62
N GLN A 40 -16.12 10.52 -6.14
CA GLN A 40 -15.63 9.44 -5.29
C GLN A 40 -14.51 8.64 -5.96
N SER A 41 -14.70 8.26 -7.23
CA SER A 41 -13.69 7.51 -8.00
C SER A 41 -12.36 8.27 -8.04
N ARG A 42 -12.39 9.58 -8.27
CA ARG A 42 -11.18 10.42 -8.24
C ARG A 42 -10.54 10.49 -6.86
N ILE A 43 -11.34 10.64 -5.80
CA ILE A 43 -10.84 10.70 -4.42
C ILE A 43 -10.15 9.38 -4.06
N TYR A 44 -10.85 8.25 -4.22
CA TYR A 44 -10.29 6.93 -3.91
C TYR A 44 -9.03 6.66 -4.71
N PHE A 45 -9.03 7.00 -6.00
CA PHE A 45 -7.87 6.81 -6.84
C PHE A 45 -6.65 7.62 -6.39
N PHE A 46 -6.83 8.91 -6.09
CA PHE A 46 -5.73 9.76 -5.65
C PHE A 46 -5.24 9.39 -4.25
N SER A 47 -6.16 9.05 -3.35
CA SER A 47 -5.85 8.57 -2.01
C SER A 47 -5.09 7.26 -2.04
N TRP A 48 -5.47 6.30 -2.90
CA TRP A 48 -4.75 5.04 -3.08
C TRP A 48 -3.28 5.28 -3.44
N LEU A 49 -3.01 6.02 -4.51
CA LEU A 49 -1.64 6.31 -4.93
C LEU A 49 -0.88 7.13 -3.87
N GLY A 50 -1.58 7.99 -3.15
CA GLY A 50 -1.05 8.74 -2.02
C GLY A 50 -0.54 7.85 -0.88
N PHE A 51 -1.41 6.98 -0.37
CA PHE A 51 -1.04 6.03 0.68
C PHE A 51 0.01 5.04 0.20
N LEU A 52 -0.07 4.56 -1.05
CA LEU A 52 0.94 3.70 -1.65
C LEU A 52 2.33 4.36 -1.61
N ALA A 53 2.42 5.66 -1.95
CA ALA A 53 3.65 6.43 -1.87
C ALA A 53 4.19 6.50 -0.43
N VAL A 54 3.34 6.78 0.55
CA VAL A 54 3.75 6.85 1.97
C VAL A 54 4.20 5.48 2.48
N THR A 55 3.51 4.41 2.09
CA THR A 55 3.91 3.04 2.43
C THR A 55 5.30 2.71 1.86
N CYS A 56 5.58 3.10 0.62
CA CYS A 56 6.90 2.93 0.01
C CYS A 56 8.00 3.75 0.71
N GLU A 57 7.68 4.99 1.10
CA GLU A 57 8.59 5.85 1.86
C GLU A 57 8.93 5.23 3.21
N GLY A 58 7.91 4.78 3.95
CA GLY A 58 8.08 4.09 5.22
C GLY A 58 8.89 2.81 5.06
N PHE A 59 8.63 2.00 4.03
CA PHE A 59 9.39 0.77 3.77
C PHE A 59 10.88 1.06 3.59
N LYS A 60 11.22 2.13 2.86
CA LYS A 60 12.61 2.60 2.69
C LYS A 60 13.19 3.16 3.99
N GLY A 61 12.42 3.97 4.71
CA GLY A 61 12.84 4.62 5.96
C GLY A 61 13.16 3.61 7.07
N VAL A 62 12.43 2.49 7.12
CA VAL A 62 12.69 1.38 8.05
C VAL A 62 13.99 0.63 7.73
N ASN A 63 14.52 0.75 6.51
CA ASN A 63 15.60 -0.09 6.00
C ASN A 63 15.26 -1.59 6.18
N MET A 64 14.17 -2.02 5.53
CA MET A 64 13.57 -3.34 5.74
C MET A 64 14.55 -4.50 5.64
N ARG A 65 15.51 -4.44 4.70
CA ARG A 65 16.54 -5.46 4.57
C ARG A 65 17.38 -5.58 5.86
N ARG A 66 17.87 -4.45 6.39
CA ARG A 66 18.65 -4.43 7.63
C ARG A 66 17.82 -4.95 8.81
N LEU A 67 16.58 -4.47 8.93
CA LEU A 67 15.65 -4.93 9.97
C LEU A 67 15.51 -6.47 9.97
N LEU A 68 15.29 -7.07 8.80
CA LEU A 68 15.11 -8.52 8.67
C LEU A 68 16.39 -9.32 8.94
N MET A 69 17.57 -8.76 8.64
CA MET A 69 18.84 -9.46 8.87
C MET A 69 19.31 -9.37 10.32
N ASP A 70 19.17 -8.19 10.93
CA ASP A 70 19.93 -7.82 12.12
C ASP A 70 19.04 -7.65 13.37
N GLU A 71 17.75 -7.34 13.19
CA GLU A 71 16.85 -6.94 14.28
C GLU A 71 15.66 -7.89 14.49
N ARG A 72 15.49 -8.88 13.61
CA ARG A 72 14.38 -9.85 13.66
C ARG A 72 14.86 -11.28 13.94
N PRO A 73 13.98 -12.14 14.49
CA PRO A 73 14.24 -13.57 14.61
C PRO A 73 14.67 -14.21 13.29
N GLY A 74 15.44 -15.29 13.36
CA GLY A 74 16.09 -15.90 12.19
C GLY A 74 15.14 -16.29 11.07
N GLU A 75 13.90 -16.66 11.42
CA GLU A 75 12.83 -17.05 10.50
C GLU A 75 12.42 -15.90 9.56
N PHE A 76 12.56 -14.65 10.01
CA PHE A 76 12.24 -13.47 9.17
C PHE A 76 13.19 -13.29 7.99
N LYS A 77 14.34 -13.99 7.98
CA LYS A 77 15.25 -13.98 6.83
C LYS A 77 14.62 -14.61 5.58
N GLU A 78 13.59 -15.44 5.73
CA GLU A 78 12.79 -15.97 4.62
C GLU A 78 12.12 -14.86 3.79
N LEU A 79 11.90 -13.67 4.38
CA LEU A 79 11.33 -12.52 3.68
C LEU A 79 12.34 -11.73 2.85
N LEU A 80 13.65 -12.02 2.94
CA LEU A 80 14.68 -11.27 2.22
C LEU A 80 14.48 -11.25 0.71
N PRO A 81 14.11 -12.35 0.01
CA PRO A 81 13.83 -12.32 -1.42
C PRO A 81 12.69 -11.35 -1.77
N LEU A 82 11.57 -11.39 -1.02
CA LEU A 82 10.44 -10.47 -1.21
C LEU A 82 10.84 -9.02 -0.93
N SER A 83 11.56 -8.78 0.17
CA SER A 83 12.05 -7.46 0.55
C SER A 83 12.97 -6.85 -0.51
N ASN A 84 13.87 -7.65 -1.08
CA ASN A 84 14.81 -7.21 -2.12
C ASN A 84 14.09 -6.91 -3.44
N ALA A 85 13.16 -7.77 -3.86
CA ALA A 85 12.37 -7.55 -5.06
C ALA A 85 11.52 -6.28 -4.95
N LEU A 86 10.84 -6.12 -3.81
CA LEU A 86 10.05 -4.93 -3.51
C LEU A 86 10.93 -3.67 -3.45
N GLY A 87 12.09 -3.73 -2.80
CA GLY A 87 13.04 -2.61 -2.73
C GLY A 87 13.51 -2.16 -4.12
N LYS A 88 13.77 -3.09 -5.04
CA LYS A 88 14.08 -2.78 -6.45
C LYS A 88 12.90 -2.09 -7.13
N LEU A 89 11.69 -2.65 -7.00
CA LEU A 89 10.49 -2.10 -7.62
C LEU A 89 10.16 -0.69 -7.12
N ILE A 90 10.27 -0.45 -5.79
CA ILE A 90 10.12 0.87 -5.20
C ILE A 90 11.14 1.83 -5.82
N ASN A 91 12.42 1.47 -5.87
CA ASN A 91 13.45 2.37 -6.39
C ASN A 91 13.24 2.74 -7.86
N THR A 92 12.76 1.81 -8.68
CA THR A 92 12.44 2.07 -10.09
C THR A 92 11.36 3.14 -10.25
N HIS A 93 10.33 3.14 -9.39
CA HIS A 93 9.14 3.98 -9.57
C HIS A 93 8.96 5.08 -8.52
N TRP A 94 9.91 5.22 -7.58
CA TRP A 94 9.81 6.11 -6.44
C TRP A 94 9.59 7.57 -6.82
N HIS A 95 10.39 8.10 -7.74
CA HIS A 95 10.32 9.51 -8.14
C HIS A 95 8.95 9.91 -8.68
N PRO A 96 8.40 9.22 -9.72
CA PRO A 96 7.04 9.49 -10.20
C PRO A 96 5.96 9.44 -9.12
N LEU A 97 6.04 8.44 -8.22
CA LEU A 97 5.03 8.22 -7.19
C LEU A 97 5.08 9.30 -6.10
N ARG A 98 6.29 9.68 -5.68
CA ARG A 98 6.54 10.79 -4.73
C ARG A 98 6.03 12.12 -5.29
N ASP A 99 6.35 12.40 -6.55
CA ASP A 99 5.91 13.63 -7.22
C ASP A 99 4.39 13.69 -7.29
N PHE A 100 3.73 12.58 -7.63
CA PHE A 100 2.28 12.50 -7.64
C PHE A 100 1.67 12.84 -6.27
N ARG A 101 2.14 12.17 -5.21
CA ARG A 101 1.66 12.42 -3.84
C ARG A 101 1.81 13.89 -3.47
N ASN A 102 2.98 14.49 -3.71
CA ASN A 102 3.21 15.89 -3.37
C ASN A 102 2.21 16.83 -4.08
N ASN A 103 1.81 16.52 -5.33
CA ASN A 103 0.82 17.32 -6.07
C ASN A 103 -0.64 17.02 -5.70
N VAL A 104 -0.91 15.94 -4.97
CA VAL A 104 -2.26 15.60 -4.49
C VAL A 104 -2.53 16.22 -3.12
N PHE A 105 -1.56 16.16 -2.21
CA PHE A 105 -1.74 16.56 -0.80
C PHE A 105 -1.20 17.94 -0.44
N HIS A 106 -0.48 18.60 -1.35
CA HIS A 106 -0.15 20.02 -1.21
C HIS A 106 -0.99 20.87 -2.17
N LEU A 107 -1.15 22.15 -1.82
CA LEU A 107 -1.83 23.12 -2.70
C LEU A 107 -1.15 23.10 -4.07
N ARG A 108 -1.96 23.03 -5.13
CA ARG A 108 -1.48 22.80 -6.48
C ARG A 108 -1.00 24.10 -7.11
N ASP A 109 0.24 24.10 -7.60
CA ASP A 109 0.73 25.19 -8.44
C ASP A 109 0.24 25.07 -9.90
N SER A 110 0.00 23.84 -10.40
CA SER A 110 -0.41 23.60 -11.79
C SER A 110 -1.17 22.27 -11.98
N PRO A 111 -2.30 22.26 -12.71
CA PRO A 111 -3.01 21.05 -13.12
C PRO A 111 -2.25 20.16 -14.10
N GLU A 112 -1.23 20.67 -14.82
CA GLU A 112 -0.46 19.90 -15.81
C GLU A 112 0.34 18.75 -15.17
N LYS A 113 0.81 18.91 -13.93
CA LYS A 113 1.63 17.90 -13.24
C LYS A 113 0.89 16.57 -13.05
N ILE A 114 -0.42 16.63 -12.74
CA ILE A 114 -1.27 15.43 -12.62
C ILE A 114 -1.52 14.82 -14.01
N ARG A 115 -1.77 15.64 -15.04
CA ARG A 115 -1.94 15.14 -16.42
C ARG A 115 -0.68 14.41 -16.91
N LYS A 116 0.51 14.93 -16.59
CA LYS A 116 1.79 14.30 -16.91
C LYS A 116 2.00 12.96 -16.20
N PHE A 117 1.41 12.77 -15.01
CA PHE A 117 1.39 11.45 -14.37
C PHE A 117 0.55 10.44 -15.15
N PHE A 118 -0.52 10.89 -15.82
CA PHE A 118 -1.40 10.04 -16.62
C PHE A 118 -1.12 10.08 -18.13
N SER A 119 0.07 10.54 -18.55
CA SER A 119 0.47 10.43 -19.96
C SER A 119 0.43 8.96 -20.39
N LYS A 120 -0.23 8.67 -21.52
CA LYS A 120 -0.46 7.31 -22.03
C LYS A 120 0.82 6.47 -22.18
N ASP A 121 1.96 7.12 -22.33
CA ASP A 121 3.24 6.48 -22.64
C ASP A 121 4.02 5.97 -21.41
N ALA A 122 3.51 6.19 -20.19
CA ALA A 122 4.29 5.94 -18.97
C ALA A 122 3.85 4.71 -18.15
N ASP A 123 2.84 3.95 -18.63
CA ASP A 123 2.28 2.73 -18.03
C ASP A 123 2.12 2.76 -16.48
N ARG A 124 1.81 3.95 -15.93
CA ARG A 124 1.98 4.19 -14.49
C ARG A 124 1.01 3.44 -13.60
N LEU A 125 -0.13 3.09 -14.16
CA LEU A 125 -1.14 2.32 -13.45
C LEU A 125 -0.76 0.85 -13.31
N THR A 126 0.02 0.31 -14.23
CA THR A 126 0.41 -1.11 -14.21
C THR A 126 1.44 -1.32 -13.12
N TRP A 127 2.56 -0.59 -13.15
CA TRP A 127 3.57 -0.73 -12.10
C TRP A 127 3.07 -0.29 -10.71
N ALA A 128 2.09 0.63 -10.61
CA ALA A 128 1.49 0.97 -9.33
C ALA A 128 0.67 -0.19 -8.73
N ARG A 129 0.02 -1.01 -9.57
CA ARG A 129 -0.63 -2.25 -9.13
C ARG A 129 0.40 -3.29 -8.71
N GLU A 130 1.41 -3.51 -9.54
CA GLU A 130 2.50 -4.45 -9.22
C GLU A 130 3.16 -4.10 -7.89
N LEU A 131 3.37 -2.80 -7.63
CA LEU A 131 3.92 -2.31 -6.37
C LEU A 131 2.99 -2.54 -5.19
N HIS A 132 1.68 -2.33 -5.39
CA HIS A 132 0.67 -2.62 -4.39
C HIS A 132 0.63 -4.11 -4.04
N ASP A 133 0.57 -4.98 -5.05
CA ASP A 133 0.48 -6.42 -4.89
C ASP A 133 1.77 -6.99 -4.25
N ALA A 134 2.94 -6.42 -4.57
CA ALA A 134 4.20 -6.78 -3.93
C ALA A 134 4.24 -6.38 -2.44
N LEU A 135 3.67 -5.23 -2.08
CA LEU A 135 3.52 -4.81 -0.68
C LEU A 135 2.54 -5.72 0.05
N GLU A 136 1.42 -6.07 -0.58
CA GLU A 136 0.42 -7.01 -0.05
C GLU A 136 1.07 -8.35 0.32
N GLY A 137 1.79 -8.95 -0.64
CA GLY A 137 2.48 -10.22 -0.45
C GLY A 137 3.55 -10.15 0.65
N PHE A 138 4.31 -9.05 0.71
CA PHE A 138 5.29 -8.84 1.78
C PHE A 138 4.62 -8.75 3.16
N PHE A 139 3.60 -7.89 3.32
CA PHE A 139 2.97 -7.68 4.62
C PHE A 139 2.19 -8.91 5.10
N SER A 140 1.52 -9.62 4.20
CA SER A 140 0.85 -10.88 4.51
C SER A 140 1.85 -11.90 5.08
N SER A 141 2.98 -12.10 4.39
CA SER A 141 4.04 -13.02 4.85
C SER A 141 4.66 -12.57 6.17
N TYR A 142 4.91 -11.26 6.32
CA TYR A 142 5.47 -10.69 7.55
C TYR A 142 4.56 -10.90 8.77
N ARG A 143 3.25 -10.74 8.59
CA ARG A 143 2.27 -10.95 9.65
C ARG A 143 2.21 -12.40 10.11
N ILE A 144 2.19 -13.34 9.18
CA ILE A 144 2.18 -14.78 9.49
C ILE A 144 3.39 -15.11 10.37
N LEU A 145 4.58 -14.60 10.03
CA LEU A 145 5.78 -14.80 10.86
C LEU A 145 5.66 -14.14 12.24
N CYS A 146 5.03 -12.97 12.35
CA CYS A 146 4.73 -12.37 13.65
C CYS A 146 3.79 -13.26 14.49
N GLU A 147 2.70 -13.75 13.91
CA GLU A 147 1.72 -14.60 14.60
C GLU A 147 2.37 -15.91 15.08
N VAL A 148 3.14 -16.58 14.22
CA VAL A 148 3.90 -17.79 14.58
C VAL A 148 4.87 -17.49 15.70
N HIS A 149 5.64 -16.39 15.60
CA HIS A 149 6.60 -16.02 16.64
C HIS A 149 5.91 -15.73 17.98
N TYR A 150 4.80 -14.99 18.00
CA TYR A 150 4.06 -14.69 19.23
C TYR A 150 3.46 -15.94 19.86
N PHE A 151 2.92 -16.84 19.05
CA PHE A 151 2.40 -18.13 19.50
C PHE A 151 3.49 -18.97 20.17
N MET A 152 4.64 -19.14 19.49
CA MET A 152 5.76 -19.93 20.01
C MET A 152 6.38 -19.35 21.30
N ASN A 153 6.24 -18.03 21.51
CA ASN A 153 6.76 -17.35 22.69
C ASN A 153 5.70 -17.10 23.78
N ASN A 154 4.53 -17.76 23.71
CA ASN A 154 3.42 -17.60 24.67
C ASN A 154 2.94 -16.13 24.85
N ARG A 155 3.18 -15.26 23.85
CA ARG A 155 2.75 -13.84 23.86
C ARG A 155 1.33 -13.71 23.31
N LYS A 156 0.39 -14.44 23.91
CA LYS A 156 -0.99 -14.56 23.39
C LYS A 156 -1.76 -13.23 23.38
N GLY A 157 -1.45 -12.30 24.28
CA GLY A 157 -2.06 -10.96 24.28
C GLY A 157 -1.74 -10.11 23.05
N GLU A 158 -0.67 -10.44 22.31
CA GLU A 158 -0.32 -9.76 21.05
C GLU A 158 -0.93 -10.41 19.81
N LEU A 159 -1.51 -11.62 19.97
CA LEU A 159 -2.36 -12.24 18.96
C LEU A 159 -3.73 -11.55 18.90
N ASP A 160 -4.28 -11.13 20.06
CA ASP A 160 -5.59 -10.47 20.13
C ASP A 160 -5.58 -9.05 19.54
N ILE A 161 -4.49 -8.29 19.65
CA ILE A 161 -4.38 -6.96 19.00
C ILE A 161 -4.37 -7.11 17.47
N GLY A 162 -3.75 -8.18 16.98
CA GLY A 162 -3.81 -8.59 15.58
C GLY A 162 -5.18 -9.10 15.15
N GLY A 163 -6.06 -9.53 16.06
CA GLY A 163 -7.42 -10.00 15.79
C GLY A 163 -8.53 -8.96 15.98
N ASP A 164 -8.36 -8.00 16.89
CA ASP A 164 -9.36 -6.94 17.14
C ASP A 164 -9.31 -5.84 16.07
N LEU A 165 -8.14 -5.57 15.46
CA LEU A 165 -8.07 -4.78 14.22
C LEU A 165 -8.85 -5.44 13.07
N PHE A 166 -8.98 -6.78 13.06
CA PHE A 166 -9.72 -7.53 12.04
C PHE A 166 -11.23 -7.55 12.28
N ARG A 167 -11.68 -7.58 13.54
CA ARG A 167 -13.11 -7.57 13.87
C ARG A 167 -13.79 -6.24 13.53
N HIS A 168 -13.04 -5.14 13.47
CA HIS A 168 -13.59 -3.84 13.08
C HIS A 168 -13.67 -3.61 11.57
N SER A 169 -12.86 -4.30 10.75
CA SER A 169 -12.92 -4.20 9.27
C SER A 169 -14.06 -5.00 8.62
N LEU A 170 -14.70 -5.92 9.34
CA LEU A 170 -15.80 -6.76 8.84
C LEU A 170 -17.18 -6.35 9.41
N ARG A 171 -17.26 -5.21 10.11
CA ARG A 171 -18.50 -4.70 10.72
C ARG A 171 -18.85 -3.25 10.39
N SER A 172 -18.28 -2.65 9.33
CA SER A 172 -18.67 -1.32 8.85
C SER A 172 -18.88 -1.29 7.34
#